data_AF-A0A5C9A9J4-F1
#
_entry.id   AF-A0A5C9A9J4-F1
#
_cell.length_a   1.000
_cell.length_b   1.000
_cell.length_c   1.000
_cell.angle_alpha   90.00
_cell.angle_beta   90.00
_cell.angle_gamma   90.00
#
_symmetry.space_group_name_H-M   'P 1'
#
loop_
_entity.id
_entity.type
_entity.pdbx_description
1 polymer ?
#
loop_
_entity_poly.entity_id
_entity_poly.type
_entity_poly.pdbx_seq_one_letter_code
_entity_poly.pdbx_strand_id
1 'polypeptide(L)'
;IQAGAASRIAEMEAMKRNIAQAESEIKQSQQGYRAYQNRPVKTPADEALDTELNQRFQAYITGMQPMLKYAKNGMFEAIINHESEQIRPLDNAYTDILNKAVKIRSTRANQLAELAHQRTRLGGMFMIGAFVLALVMTLITFMVLRRIVIRPLQHAAQRIEKIASGDLTMNDEPAGRNEIGRLSRHLQQMQHSLGMTVGTVRQGAEEIYRGTSEISAGNADLSSRTEEQAAAIEQTAASMEQLTATVKQNADNAHHASKLAQEASIKASDGGQT
;
A
#
# COMPACT_ATOMS: atom_id res chain seq x y z
N ILE A 1 -11.02 84.17 56.89
CA ILE A 1 -9.54 84.04 56.85
C ILE A 1 -9.11 82.58 56.60
N GLN A 2 -9.78 81.56 57.16
CA GLN A 2 -9.44 80.14 56.92
C GLN A 2 -9.69 79.63 55.48
N ALA A 3 -10.73 80.11 54.78
CA ALA A 3 -11.04 79.65 53.41
C ALA A 3 -9.98 80.07 52.35
N GLY A 4 -9.38 81.26 52.48
CA GLY A 4 -8.34 81.74 51.57
C GLY A 4 -6.98 81.07 51.77
N ALA A 5 -6.67 80.65 53.00
CA ALA A 5 -5.46 79.88 53.30
C ALA A 5 -5.56 78.44 52.76
N ALA A 6 -6.72 77.80 52.89
CA ALA A 6 -6.97 76.46 52.35
C ALA A 6 -6.88 76.43 50.81
N SER A 7 -7.39 77.45 50.11
CA SER A 7 -7.29 77.58 48.65
C SER A 7 -5.83 77.70 48.17
N ARG A 8 -5.03 78.55 48.83
CA ARG A 8 -3.61 78.72 48.49
C ARG A 8 -2.77 77.48 48.78
N ILE A 9 -3.09 76.73 49.83
CA ILE A 9 -2.45 75.45 50.13
C ILE A 9 -2.78 74.42 49.05
N ALA A 10 -4.04 74.34 48.60
CA ALA A 10 -4.46 73.45 47.53
C ALA A 10 -3.79 73.77 46.19
N GLU A 11 -3.64 75.06 45.85
CA GLU A 11 -2.92 75.52 44.65
C GLU A 11 -1.42 75.20 44.71
N MET A 12 -0.76 75.42 45.86
CA MET A 12 0.65 75.04 46.05
C MET A 12 0.88 73.53 45.95
N GLU A 13 -0.02 72.71 46.50
CA GLU A 13 0.07 71.26 46.38
C GLU A 13 -0.18 70.78 44.94
N ALA A 14 -1.10 71.40 44.20
CA ALA A 14 -1.29 71.12 42.78
C ALA A 14 -0.05 71.49 41.95
N MET A 15 0.56 72.63 42.23
CA MET A 15 1.78 73.09 41.58
C MET A 15 2.96 72.13 41.83
N LYS A 16 3.16 71.69 43.08
CA LYS A 16 4.19 70.68 43.41
C LYS A 16 3.98 69.37 42.67
N ARG A 17 2.73 68.89 42.57
CA ARG A 17 2.39 67.67 41.81
C ARG A 17 2.72 67.83 40.32
N ASN A 18 2.35 68.96 39.72
CA ASN A 18 2.63 69.22 38.30
C ASN A 18 4.13 69.29 38.01
N ILE A 19 4.92 69.92 38.90
CA ILE A 19 6.39 69.96 38.77
C ILE A 19 6.99 68.56 38.89
N ALA A 20 6.54 67.77 39.88
CA ALA A 20 7.01 66.39 40.05
C ALA A 20 6.65 65.50 38.86
N GLN A 21 5.46 65.70 38.27
CA GLN A 21 5.05 65.01 37.05
C GLN A 21 5.94 65.40 35.86
N ALA A 22 6.18 66.70 35.64
CA ALA A 22 7.06 67.17 34.57
C ALA A 22 8.49 66.61 34.71
N GLU A 23 9.04 66.55 35.93
CA GLU A 23 10.34 65.91 36.19
C GLU A 23 10.32 64.41 35.88
N SER A 24 9.22 63.72 36.18
CA SER A 24 9.03 62.31 35.85
C SER A 24 8.99 62.08 34.33
N GLU A 25 8.22 62.90 33.60
CA GLU A 25 8.09 62.82 32.15
C GLU A 25 9.42 63.07 31.43
N ILE A 26 10.21 64.05 31.88
CA ILE A 26 11.57 64.27 31.37
C ILE A 26 12.45 63.04 31.58
N LYS A 27 12.40 62.41 32.75
CA LYS A 27 13.16 61.17 33.03
C LYS A 27 12.70 60.01 32.15
N GLN A 28 11.40 59.83 31.96
CA GLN A 28 10.84 58.79 31.09
C GLN A 28 11.27 59.00 29.64
N SER A 29 11.21 60.24 29.15
CA SER A 29 11.66 60.61 27.81
C SER A 29 13.15 60.30 27.61
N GLN A 30 14.01 60.65 28.57
CA GLN A 30 15.43 60.29 28.56
C GLN A 30 15.67 58.77 28.56
N GLN A 31 14.89 58.00 29.32
CA GLN A 31 14.99 56.54 29.35
C GLN A 31 14.56 55.92 28.00
N GLY A 32 13.42 56.37 27.44
CA GLY A 32 12.95 55.92 26.13
C GLY A 32 13.95 56.25 25.02
N TYR A 33 14.56 57.43 25.08
CA TYR A 33 15.59 57.83 24.12
C TYR A 33 16.87 56.99 24.25
N ARG A 34 17.31 56.67 25.48
CA ARG A 34 18.43 55.74 25.69
C ARG A 34 18.15 54.35 25.12
N ALA A 35 16.93 53.83 25.28
CA ALA A 35 16.53 52.56 24.68
C ALA A 35 16.57 52.63 23.14
N TYR A 36 16.16 53.76 22.55
CA TYR A 36 16.28 54.01 21.11
C TYR A 36 17.75 54.04 20.64
N GLN A 37 18.64 54.70 21.39
CA GLN A 37 20.07 54.76 21.06
C GLN A 37 20.77 53.39 21.17
N ASN A 38 20.33 52.57 22.13
CA ASN A 38 20.89 51.24 22.40
C ASN A 38 20.19 50.12 21.60
N ARG A 39 19.40 50.46 20.59
CA ARG A 39 18.71 49.48 19.76
C ARG A 39 19.71 48.53 19.06
N PRO A 40 19.40 47.23 18.96
CA PRO A 40 20.32 46.24 18.38
C PRO A 40 20.45 46.36 16.86
N VAL A 41 19.44 46.90 16.18
CA VAL A 41 19.42 47.04 14.72
C VAL A 41 19.42 48.51 14.34
N LYS A 42 20.51 48.95 13.71
CA LYS A 42 20.69 50.29 13.14
C LYS A 42 20.98 50.16 11.66
N THR A 43 20.16 50.77 10.81
CA THR A 43 20.46 50.86 9.37
C THR A 43 21.25 52.13 9.09
N PRO A 44 21.94 52.22 7.93
CA PRO A 44 22.60 53.45 7.52
C PRO A 44 21.65 54.67 7.51
N ALA A 45 20.37 54.48 7.17
CA ALA A 45 19.36 55.52 7.20
C ALA A 45 18.95 55.92 8.63
N ASP A 46 18.91 54.97 9.58
CA ASP A 46 18.67 55.29 10.99
C ASP A 46 19.88 56.00 11.61
N GLU A 47 21.10 55.57 11.30
CA GLU A 47 22.35 56.15 11.79
C GLU A 47 22.56 57.58 11.29
N ALA A 48 22.16 57.86 10.04
CA ALA A 48 22.20 59.20 9.47
C ALA A 48 21.36 60.21 10.27
N LEU A 49 20.25 59.77 10.88
CA LEU A 49 19.37 60.62 11.68
C LEU A 49 19.71 60.60 13.17
N ASP A 50 20.41 59.57 13.68
CA ASP A 50 20.68 59.41 15.11
C ASP A 50 21.47 60.58 15.71
N THR A 51 22.49 61.07 14.98
CA THR A 51 23.32 62.18 15.44
C THR A 51 22.50 63.46 15.58
N GLU A 52 21.73 63.80 14.55
CA GLU A 52 20.88 65.00 14.55
C GLU A 52 19.72 64.88 15.55
N LEU A 53 19.08 63.71 15.64
CA LEU A 53 18.03 63.44 16.61
C LEU A 53 18.56 63.57 18.04
N ASN A 54 19.78 63.10 18.32
CA ASN A 54 20.40 63.25 19.65
C ASN A 54 20.66 64.71 19.97
N GLN A 55 21.22 65.47 19.04
CA GLN A 55 21.47 66.89 19.23
C GLN A 55 20.17 67.65 19.54
N ARG A 56 19.11 67.43 18.74
CA ARG A 56 17.81 68.10 18.93
C ARG A 56 17.11 67.65 20.20
N PHE A 57 17.21 66.36 20.56
CA PHE A 57 16.67 65.83 21.81
C PHE A 57 17.36 66.44 23.04
N GLN A 58 18.70 66.50 23.05
CA GLN A 58 19.44 67.12 24.15
C GLN A 58 19.13 68.61 24.26
N ALA A 59 19.07 69.32 23.13
CA ALA A 59 18.70 70.74 23.11
C ALA A 59 17.29 70.97 23.71
N TYR A 60 16.31 70.15 23.32
CA TYR A 60 14.95 70.20 23.87
C TYR A 60 14.93 69.94 25.39
N ILE A 61 15.55 68.86 25.85
CA ILE A 61 15.57 68.48 27.28
C ILE A 61 16.34 69.50 28.14
N THR A 62 17.47 70.03 27.65
CA THR A 62 18.21 71.10 28.32
C THR A 62 17.38 72.39 28.35
N GLY A 63 16.68 72.72 27.26
CA GLY A 63 15.77 73.87 27.19
C GLY A 63 14.61 73.80 28.20
N MET A 64 14.13 72.60 28.54
CA MET A 64 13.09 72.39 29.54
C MET A 64 13.56 72.62 31.00
N GLN A 65 14.87 72.60 31.29
CA GLN A 65 15.38 72.76 32.66
C GLN A 65 15.07 74.15 33.27
N PRO A 66 15.26 75.28 32.56
CA PRO A 66 14.79 76.58 33.00
C PRO A 66 13.29 76.64 33.32
N MET A 67 12.43 75.95 32.55
CA MET A 67 10.99 75.92 32.84
C MET A 67 10.70 75.30 34.21
N LEU A 68 11.39 74.22 34.58
CA LEU A 68 11.26 73.62 35.91
C LEU A 68 11.72 74.58 37.01
N LYS A 69 12.77 75.37 36.75
CA LYS A 69 13.26 76.39 37.70
C LYS A 69 12.26 77.54 37.83
N TYR A 70 11.70 78.05 36.73
CA TYR A 70 10.67 79.09 36.77
C TYR A 70 9.39 78.60 37.46
N ALA A 71 8.98 77.36 37.18
CA ALA A 71 7.87 76.71 37.86
C ALA A 71 8.12 76.58 39.36
N LYS A 72 9.29 76.09 39.80
CA LYS A 72 9.60 75.99 41.25
C LYS A 72 9.61 77.34 41.97
N ASN A 73 9.91 78.42 41.27
CA ASN A 73 9.97 79.78 41.82
C ASN A 73 8.69 80.60 41.59
N GLY A 74 7.62 80.02 41.04
CA GLY A 74 6.36 80.73 40.79
C GLY A 74 6.41 81.81 39.71
N MET A 75 7.41 81.76 38.82
CA MET A 75 7.64 82.77 37.77
C MET A 75 6.84 82.45 36.50
N PHE A 76 5.51 82.56 36.55
CA PHE A 76 4.64 82.14 35.46
C PHE A 76 4.84 82.90 34.14
N GLU A 77 5.03 84.22 34.17
CA GLU A 77 5.29 85.01 32.96
C GLU A 77 6.61 84.59 32.28
N ALA A 78 7.63 84.24 33.06
CA ALA A 78 8.90 83.73 32.54
C ALA A 78 8.73 82.36 31.87
N ILE A 79 7.81 81.52 32.36
CA ILE A 79 7.47 80.23 31.71
C ILE A 79 6.86 80.47 30.33
N ILE A 80 5.86 81.35 30.24
CA ILE A 80 5.14 81.62 28.98
C ILE A 80 6.09 82.18 27.92
N ASN A 81 6.90 83.17 28.29
CA ASN A 81 7.86 83.78 27.37
C ASN A 81 8.91 82.75 26.92
N HIS A 82 9.51 82.02 27.87
CA HIS A 82 10.51 80.98 27.58
C HIS A 82 9.94 79.84 26.73
N GLU A 83 8.70 79.43 26.97
CA GLU A 83 8.01 78.43 26.16
C GLU A 83 7.89 78.89 24.70
N SER A 84 7.38 80.11 24.49
CA SER A 84 7.13 80.64 23.16
C SER A 84 8.40 80.93 22.37
N GLU A 85 9.42 81.50 23.01
CA GLU A 85 10.66 81.94 22.35
C GLU A 85 11.69 80.83 22.20
N GLN A 86 11.76 79.88 23.14
CA GLN A 86 12.83 78.88 23.16
C GLN A 86 12.30 77.45 23.00
N ILE A 87 11.26 77.06 23.74
CA ILE A 87 10.85 75.65 23.80
C ILE A 87 10.10 75.22 22.56
N ARG A 88 9.14 76.03 22.07
CA ARG A 88 8.38 75.69 20.85
C ARG A 88 9.26 75.49 19.61
N PRO A 89 10.25 76.35 19.32
CA PRO A 89 11.20 76.08 18.23
C PRO A 89 11.99 74.78 18.42
N LEU A 90 12.45 74.50 19.65
CA LEU A 90 13.21 73.28 19.96
C LEU A 90 12.35 72.02 19.84
N ASP A 91 11.10 72.08 20.30
CA ASP A 91 10.11 71.00 20.19
C ASP A 91 9.77 70.69 18.73
N ASN A 92 9.48 71.72 17.93
CA ASN A 92 9.22 71.57 16.50
C ASN A 92 10.42 70.95 15.77
N ALA A 93 11.63 71.44 16.08
CA ALA A 93 12.86 70.91 15.48
C ALA A 93 13.07 69.43 15.88
N TYR A 94 12.89 69.09 17.14
CA TYR A 94 13.00 67.71 17.62
C TYR A 94 11.95 66.79 16.96
N THR A 95 10.69 67.22 16.94
CA THR A 95 9.56 66.45 16.41
C THR A 95 9.66 66.20 14.90
N ASP A 96 10.20 67.14 14.12
CA ASP A 96 10.45 66.93 12.68
C ASP A 96 11.38 65.73 12.41
N ILE A 97 12.51 65.66 13.11
CA ILE A 97 13.47 64.55 12.95
C ILE A 97 12.94 63.26 13.57
N LEU A 98 12.25 63.35 14.72
CA LEU A 98 11.61 62.21 15.34
C LEU A 98 10.61 61.54 14.38
N ASN A 99 9.77 62.33 13.71
CA ASN A 99 8.80 61.82 12.74
C ASN A 99 9.47 61.15 11.54
N LYS A 100 10.60 61.68 11.04
CA LYS A 100 11.39 61.03 9.99
C LYS A 100 11.93 59.68 10.44
N ALA A 101 12.50 59.61 11.65
CA ALA A 101 13.00 58.37 12.24
C ALA A 101 11.88 57.32 12.44
N VAL A 102 10.72 57.75 12.95
CA VAL A 102 9.53 56.88 13.11
C VAL A 102 9.05 56.36 11.75
N LYS A 103 8.99 57.21 10.72
CA LYS A 103 8.53 56.84 9.37
C LYS A 103 9.43 55.79 8.72
N ILE A 104 10.75 55.95 8.80
CA ILE A 104 11.72 54.96 8.27
C ILE A 104 11.50 53.61 8.94
N ARG A 105 11.40 53.59 10.27
CA ARG A 105 11.27 52.36 11.05
C ARG A 105 9.90 51.69 10.84
N SER A 106 8.82 52.47 10.77
CA SER A 106 7.47 51.96 10.45
C SER A 106 7.40 51.37 9.05
N THR A 107 7.96 52.05 8.04
CA THR A 107 8.01 51.55 6.66
C THR A 107 8.78 50.24 6.59
N ARG A 108 9.92 50.16 7.27
CA ARG A 108 10.72 48.94 7.35
C ARG A 108 10.00 47.81 8.07
N ALA A 109 9.33 48.10 9.19
CA ALA A 109 8.54 47.10 9.92
C ALA A 109 7.44 46.50 9.04
N ASN A 110 6.74 47.34 8.27
CA ASN A 110 5.72 46.90 7.31
C ASN A 110 6.32 46.05 6.18
N GLN A 111 7.47 46.45 5.63
CA GLN A 111 8.18 45.68 4.60
C GLN A 111 8.64 44.30 5.11
N LEU A 112 9.17 44.24 6.34
CA LEU A 112 9.58 42.97 6.96
C LEU A 112 8.39 42.06 7.24
N ALA A 113 7.26 42.63 7.70
CA ALA A 113 6.02 41.88 7.88
C ALA A 113 5.51 41.30 6.56
N GLU A 114 5.52 42.09 5.47
CA GLU A 114 5.11 41.65 4.14
C GLU A 114 6.01 40.52 3.61
N LEU A 115 7.33 40.66 3.75
CA LEU A 115 8.28 39.61 3.38
C LEU A 115 8.07 38.32 4.19
N ALA A 116 7.74 38.44 5.48
CA ALA A 116 7.40 37.28 6.31
C ALA A 116 6.12 36.60 5.82
N HIS A 117 5.07 37.36 5.50
CA HIS A 117 3.83 36.82 4.93
C HIS A 117 4.06 36.10 3.60
N GLN A 118 4.88 36.69 2.70
CA GLN A 118 5.23 36.06 1.43
C GLN A 118 5.98 34.74 1.62
N ARG A 119 6.97 34.70 2.53
CA ARG A 119 7.71 33.47 2.85
C ARG A 119 6.79 32.39 3.43
N THR A 120 5.90 32.75 4.36
CA THR A 120 4.93 31.80 4.93
C THR A 120 3.97 31.26 3.87
N ARG A 121 3.49 32.10 2.94
CA ARG A 121 2.60 31.68 1.86
C ARG A 121 3.29 30.73 0.87
N LEU A 122 4.51 31.06 0.44
CA LEU A 122 5.30 30.19 -0.43
C LEU A 122 5.61 28.85 0.25
N GLY A 123 6.01 28.87 1.53
CA GLY A 123 6.24 27.67 2.32
C GLY A 123 4.99 26.78 2.43
N GLY A 124 3.83 27.38 2.68
CA GLY A 124 2.55 26.67 2.71
C GLY A 124 2.18 26.04 1.37
N MET A 125 2.43 26.73 0.25
CA MET A 125 2.18 26.19 -1.09
C MET A 125 3.08 25.00 -1.41
N PHE A 126 4.37 25.05 -1.04
CA PHE A 126 5.26 23.90 -1.17
C PHE A 126 4.83 22.72 -0.29
N MET A 127 4.39 22.98 0.94
CA MET A 127 3.90 21.93 1.84
C MET A 127 2.66 21.24 1.28
N ILE A 128 1.67 22.01 0.79
CA ILE A 128 0.47 21.46 0.15
C ILE A 128 0.85 20.71 -1.12
N GLY A 129 1.74 21.26 -1.95
CA GLY A 129 2.24 20.61 -3.17
C GLY A 129 2.91 19.27 -2.87
N ALA A 130 3.79 19.23 -1.86
CA ALA A 130 4.45 18.01 -1.41
C ALA A 130 3.45 16.98 -0.87
N PHE A 131 2.43 17.41 -0.12
CA PHE A 131 1.39 16.54 0.40
C PHE A 131 0.53 15.93 -0.72
N VAL A 132 0.11 16.73 -1.70
CA VAL A 132 -0.63 16.25 -2.87
C VAL A 132 0.22 15.28 -3.69
N LEU A 133 1.50 15.60 -3.90
CA LEU A 133 2.42 14.71 -4.61
C LEU A 133 2.62 13.38 -3.89
N ALA A 134 2.73 13.40 -2.55
CA ALA A 134 2.79 12.18 -1.75
C ALA A 134 1.52 11.34 -1.90
N LEU A 135 0.32 11.94 -1.83
CA LEU A 135 -0.94 11.22 -2.04
C LEU A 135 -1.05 10.61 -3.44
N VAL A 136 -0.65 11.35 -4.47
CA VAL A 136 -0.64 10.86 -5.86
C VAL A 136 0.32 9.68 -6.00
N MET A 137 1.53 9.77 -5.43
CA MET A 137 2.49 8.68 -5.44
C MET A 137 1.95 7.44 -4.73
N THR A 138 1.35 7.60 -3.55
CA THR A 138 0.70 6.48 -2.83
C THR A 138 -0.40 5.83 -3.66
N LEU A 139 -1.25 6.63 -4.32
CA LEU A 139 -2.33 6.11 -5.16
C LEU A 139 -1.78 5.35 -6.38
N ILE A 140 -0.75 5.90 -7.05
CA ILE A 140 -0.08 5.25 -8.18
C ILE A 140 0.54 3.93 -7.74
N THR A 141 1.32 3.93 -6.65
CA THR A 141 1.93 2.70 -6.11
C THR A 141 0.87 1.66 -5.78
N PHE A 142 -0.24 2.06 -5.15
CA PHE A 142 -1.35 1.15 -4.85
C PHE A 142 -1.99 0.55 -6.12
N MET A 143 -2.26 1.38 -7.14
CA MET A 143 -2.83 0.91 -8.41
C MET A 143 -1.87 -0.04 -9.14
N VAL A 144 -0.58 0.29 -9.18
CA VAL A 144 0.47 -0.51 -9.82
C VAL A 144 0.62 -1.85 -9.10
N LEU A 145 0.74 -1.85 -7.77
CA LEU A 145 0.88 -3.07 -6.98
C LEU A 145 -0.34 -3.98 -7.15
N ARG A 146 -1.54 -3.42 -7.12
CA ARG A 146 -2.78 -4.18 -7.30
C ARG A 146 -2.86 -4.82 -8.69
N ARG A 147 -2.42 -4.12 -9.73
CA ARG A 147 -2.48 -4.60 -11.12
C ARG A 147 -1.37 -5.59 -11.46
N ILE A 148 -0.15 -5.38 -10.97
CA ILE A 148 1.04 -6.16 -11.33
C ILE A 148 1.24 -7.38 -10.42
N VAL A 149 0.83 -7.29 -9.14
CA VAL A 149 1.08 -8.33 -8.14
C VAL A 149 -0.21 -9.00 -7.69
N ILE A 150 -1.16 -8.24 -7.14
CA ILE A 150 -2.33 -8.82 -6.46
C ILE A 150 -3.24 -9.57 -7.44
N ARG A 151 -3.66 -8.94 -8.54
CA ARG A 151 -4.56 -9.59 -9.52
C ARG A 151 -3.94 -10.85 -10.14
N PRO A 152 -2.70 -10.83 -10.67
CA PRO A 152 -2.11 -12.04 -11.23
C PRO A 152 -1.90 -13.17 -10.21
N LEU A 153 -1.61 -12.84 -8.95
CA LEU A 153 -1.54 -13.85 -7.87
C LEU A 153 -2.91 -14.48 -7.58
N GLN A 154 -3.99 -13.70 -7.64
CA GLN A 154 -5.35 -14.26 -7.50
C GLN A 154 -5.69 -15.20 -8.66
N HIS A 155 -5.32 -14.86 -9.90
CA HIS A 155 -5.49 -15.76 -11.04
C HIS A 155 -4.65 -17.04 -10.92
N ALA A 156 -3.40 -16.93 -10.44
CA ALA A 156 -2.57 -18.08 -10.16
C ALA A 156 -3.20 -19.00 -9.09
N ALA A 157 -3.75 -18.43 -8.01
CA ALA A 157 -4.44 -19.18 -6.98
C ALA A 157 -5.70 -19.91 -7.52
N GLN A 158 -6.52 -19.23 -8.33
CA GLN A 158 -7.67 -19.84 -8.99
C GLN A 158 -7.28 -20.99 -9.91
N ARG A 159 -6.18 -20.85 -10.67
CA ARG A 159 -5.67 -21.93 -11.52
C ARG A 159 -5.23 -23.14 -10.69
N ILE A 160 -4.55 -22.91 -9.57
CA ILE A 160 -4.14 -23.99 -8.65
C ILE A 160 -5.37 -24.71 -8.10
N GLU A 161 -6.41 -23.98 -7.69
CA GLU A 161 -7.67 -24.55 -7.21
C GLU A 161 -8.35 -25.43 -8.28
N LYS A 162 -8.37 -24.94 -9.53
CA LYS A 162 -8.89 -25.70 -10.67
C LYS A 162 -8.10 -26.98 -10.94
N ILE A 163 -6.77 -26.89 -10.99
CA ILE A 163 -5.89 -28.06 -11.12
C ILE A 163 -6.14 -29.05 -9.98
N ALA A 164 -6.25 -28.58 -8.73
CA ALA A 164 -6.51 -29.42 -7.57
C ALA A 164 -7.87 -30.12 -7.64
N SER A 165 -8.87 -29.50 -8.27
CA SER A 165 -10.18 -30.11 -8.55
C SER A 165 -10.20 -31.07 -9.76
N GLY A 166 -9.06 -31.23 -10.46
CA GLY A 166 -8.94 -32.05 -11.67
C GLY A 166 -9.37 -31.36 -12.96
N ASP A 167 -9.75 -30.07 -12.90
CA ASP A 167 -10.08 -29.26 -14.07
C ASP A 167 -8.79 -28.72 -14.71
N LEU A 168 -8.33 -29.39 -15.76
CA LEU A 168 -7.11 -29.04 -16.51
C LEU A 168 -7.41 -28.27 -17.81
N THR A 169 -8.62 -27.71 -17.93
CA THR A 169 -9.12 -27.11 -19.19
C THR A 169 -8.93 -25.60 -19.29
N MET A 170 -8.34 -24.95 -18.27
CA MET A 170 -8.11 -23.51 -18.29
C MET A 170 -7.15 -23.10 -19.43
N ASN A 171 -7.54 -22.10 -20.22
CA ASN A 171 -6.71 -21.57 -21.29
C ASN A 171 -5.39 -20.97 -20.79
N ASP A 172 -4.39 -20.92 -21.67
CA ASP A 172 -3.15 -20.19 -21.43
C ASP A 172 -3.40 -18.69 -21.39
N GLU A 173 -2.73 -18.01 -20.46
CA GLU A 173 -2.87 -16.56 -20.27
C GLU A 173 -1.53 -15.84 -20.47
N PRO A 174 -1.56 -14.62 -21.05
CA PRO A 174 -0.35 -13.81 -21.21
C PRO A 174 0.31 -13.53 -19.86
N ALA A 175 1.51 -14.07 -19.69
CA ALA A 175 2.29 -13.91 -18.48
C ALA A 175 3.33 -12.80 -18.63
N GLY A 176 3.41 -11.91 -17.64
CA GLY A 176 4.41 -10.83 -17.61
C GLY A 176 5.86 -11.33 -17.63
N ARG A 177 6.82 -10.41 -17.80
CA ARG A 177 8.26 -10.74 -17.78
C ARG A 177 8.86 -10.82 -16.36
N ASN A 178 8.09 -10.48 -15.33
CA ASN A 178 8.49 -10.53 -13.93
C ASN A 178 8.34 -11.94 -13.32
N GLU A 179 8.68 -12.06 -12.04
CA GLU A 179 8.61 -13.28 -11.23
C GLU A 179 7.20 -13.87 -11.20
N ILE A 180 6.17 -13.03 -11.12
CA ILE A 180 4.77 -13.46 -11.12
C ILE A 180 4.36 -14.05 -12.48
N GLY A 181 4.84 -13.45 -13.57
CA GLY A 181 4.66 -14.02 -14.90
C GLY A 181 5.44 -15.32 -15.09
N ARG A 182 6.65 -15.44 -14.53
CA ARG A 182 7.37 -16.74 -14.50
C ARG A 182 6.58 -17.80 -13.74
N LEU A 183 6.03 -17.47 -12.59
CA LEU A 183 5.14 -18.37 -11.82
C LEU A 183 3.94 -18.81 -12.66
N SER A 184 3.24 -17.88 -13.32
CA SER A 184 2.10 -18.21 -14.17
C SER A 184 2.48 -19.15 -15.32
N ARG A 185 3.63 -18.94 -15.98
CA ARG A 185 4.13 -19.86 -17.02
C ARG A 185 4.41 -21.26 -16.49
N HIS A 186 5.02 -21.37 -15.30
CA HIS A 186 5.27 -22.69 -14.69
C HIS A 186 3.97 -23.40 -14.32
N LEU A 187 2.94 -22.68 -13.85
CA LEU A 187 1.63 -23.26 -13.58
C LEU A 187 0.94 -23.76 -14.86
N GLN A 188 1.04 -23.01 -15.97
CA GLN A 188 0.53 -23.43 -17.28
C GLN A 188 1.25 -24.71 -17.77
N GLN A 189 2.59 -24.74 -17.66
CA GLN A 189 3.37 -25.93 -17.99
C GLN A 189 2.97 -27.14 -17.13
N MET A 190 2.77 -26.95 -15.83
CA MET A 190 2.33 -28.00 -14.91
C MET A 190 0.95 -28.55 -15.30
N GLN A 191 -0.01 -27.67 -15.62
CA GLN A 191 -1.33 -28.07 -16.10
C GLN A 191 -1.24 -28.89 -17.39
N HIS A 192 -0.42 -28.48 -18.35
CA HIS A 192 -0.23 -29.20 -19.61
C HIS A 192 0.38 -30.58 -19.37
N SER A 193 1.43 -30.68 -18.56
CA SER A 193 2.07 -31.96 -18.23
C SER A 193 1.10 -32.90 -17.51
N LEU A 194 0.30 -32.41 -16.56
CA LEU A 194 -0.74 -33.21 -15.90
C LEU A 194 -1.81 -33.67 -16.90
N GLY A 195 -2.24 -32.79 -17.82
CA GLY A 195 -3.22 -33.12 -18.85
C GLY A 195 -2.72 -34.23 -19.77
N MET A 196 -1.46 -34.17 -20.19
CA MET A 196 -0.81 -35.22 -20.96
C MET A 196 -0.73 -36.54 -20.19
N THR A 197 -0.33 -36.52 -18.91
CA THR A 197 -0.29 -37.73 -18.07
C THR A 197 -1.65 -38.38 -17.93
N VAL A 198 -2.70 -37.60 -17.64
CA VAL A 198 -4.08 -38.12 -17.53
C VAL A 198 -4.56 -38.67 -18.88
N GLY A 199 -4.24 -38.00 -19.99
CA GLY A 199 -4.54 -38.46 -21.35
C GLY A 199 -3.91 -39.82 -21.66
N THR A 200 -2.62 -39.99 -21.36
CA THR A 200 -1.90 -41.26 -21.55
C THR A 200 -2.49 -42.38 -20.70
N VAL A 201 -2.83 -42.11 -19.43
CA VAL A 201 -3.46 -43.10 -18.55
C VAL A 201 -4.83 -43.53 -19.09
N ARG A 202 -5.64 -42.58 -19.56
CA ARG A 202 -6.95 -42.89 -20.16
C ARG A 202 -6.81 -43.75 -21.42
N GLN A 203 -5.88 -43.40 -22.31
CA GLN A 203 -5.63 -44.18 -23.52
C GLN A 203 -5.17 -45.60 -23.19
N GLY A 204 -4.26 -45.77 -22.23
CA GLY A 204 -3.84 -47.10 -21.77
C GLY A 204 -5.00 -47.91 -21.18
N ALA A 205 -5.91 -47.27 -20.44
CA ALA A 205 -7.10 -47.93 -19.91
C ALA A 205 -8.08 -48.36 -21.03
N GLU A 206 -8.26 -47.55 -22.08
CA GLU A 206 -9.06 -47.90 -23.26
C GLU A 206 -8.45 -49.09 -24.02
N GLU A 207 -7.13 -49.13 -24.17
CA GLU A 207 -6.42 -50.26 -24.79
C GLU A 207 -6.58 -51.55 -24.00
N ILE A 208 -6.46 -51.49 -22.66
CA ILE A 208 -6.72 -52.63 -21.76
C ILE A 208 -8.18 -53.07 -21.86
N TYR A 209 -9.14 -52.14 -21.87
CA TYR A 209 -10.56 -52.47 -21.99
C TYR A 209 -10.86 -53.20 -23.31
N ARG A 210 -10.27 -52.75 -24.41
CA ARG A 210 -10.40 -53.43 -25.70
C ARG A 210 -9.77 -54.83 -25.67
N GLY A 211 -8.54 -54.95 -25.19
CA GLY A 211 -7.85 -56.24 -25.11
C GLY A 211 -8.55 -57.25 -24.20
N THR A 212 -9.08 -56.81 -23.05
CA THR A 212 -9.86 -57.67 -22.15
C THR A 212 -11.19 -58.10 -22.77
N SER A 213 -11.84 -57.25 -23.56
CA SER A 213 -13.04 -57.61 -24.32
C SER A 213 -12.75 -58.67 -25.39
N GLU A 214 -11.64 -58.54 -26.12
CA GLU A 214 -11.19 -59.54 -27.10
C GLU A 214 -10.84 -60.88 -26.44
N ILE A 215 -10.13 -60.86 -25.31
CA ILE A 215 -9.83 -62.07 -24.52
C ILE A 215 -11.12 -62.75 -24.06
N SER A 216 -12.09 -61.99 -23.55
CA SER A 216 -13.35 -62.56 -23.07
C SER A 216 -14.14 -63.22 -24.20
N ALA A 217 -14.15 -62.61 -25.40
CA ALA A 217 -14.78 -63.21 -26.57
C ALA A 217 -14.04 -64.48 -27.02
N GLY A 218 -12.71 -64.46 -27.06
CA GLY A 218 -11.90 -65.63 -27.40
C GLY A 218 -12.04 -66.77 -26.39
N ASN A 219 -12.20 -66.46 -25.10
CA ASN A 219 -12.42 -67.47 -24.06
C ASN A 219 -13.81 -68.11 -24.18
N ALA A 220 -14.83 -67.35 -24.59
CA ALA A 220 -16.16 -67.90 -24.87
C ALA A 220 -16.14 -68.85 -26.08
N ASP A 221 -15.44 -68.48 -27.16
CA ASP A 221 -15.24 -69.36 -28.34
C ASP A 221 -14.51 -70.66 -27.96
N LEU A 222 -13.41 -70.54 -27.20
CA LEU A 222 -12.66 -71.71 -26.74
C LEU A 222 -13.51 -72.62 -25.84
N SER A 223 -14.30 -72.05 -24.93
CA SER A 223 -15.24 -72.81 -24.09
C SER A 223 -16.23 -73.58 -24.94
N SER A 224 -16.85 -72.93 -25.93
CA SER A 224 -17.79 -73.57 -26.87
C SER A 224 -17.14 -74.73 -27.63
N ARG A 225 -15.92 -74.54 -28.14
CA ARG A 225 -15.19 -75.60 -28.84
C ARG A 225 -14.78 -76.75 -27.93
N THR A 226 -14.47 -76.45 -26.67
CA THR A 226 -14.15 -77.47 -25.66
C THR A 226 -15.40 -78.30 -25.32
N GLU A 227 -16.57 -77.66 -25.22
CA GLU A 227 -17.85 -78.35 -25.05
C GLU A 227 -18.19 -79.25 -26.25
N GLU A 228 -18.02 -78.75 -27.48
CA GLU A 228 -18.19 -79.56 -28.70
C GLU A 228 -17.24 -80.75 -28.74
N GLN A 229 -15.96 -80.54 -28.38
CA GLN A 229 -14.96 -81.61 -28.37
C GLN A 229 -15.26 -82.65 -27.30
N ALA A 230 -15.72 -82.24 -26.12
CA ALA A 230 -16.16 -83.15 -25.06
C ALA A 230 -17.32 -84.03 -25.55
N ALA A 231 -18.32 -83.44 -26.20
CA ALA A 231 -19.45 -84.17 -26.79
C ALA A 231 -19.00 -85.16 -27.89
N ALA A 232 -18.04 -84.78 -28.74
CA ALA A 232 -17.48 -85.68 -29.75
C ALA A 232 -16.72 -86.88 -29.14
N ILE A 233 -16.02 -86.65 -28.03
CA ILE A 233 -15.33 -87.72 -27.29
C ILE A 233 -16.35 -88.66 -26.64
N GLU A 234 -17.43 -88.15 -26.04
CA GLU A 234 -18.53 -88.97 -25.51
C GLU A 234 -19.14 -89.85 -26.60
N GLN A 235 -19.41 -89.29 -27.79
CA GLN A 235 -19.94 -90.05 -28.92
C GLN A 235 -18.96 -91.13 -29.42
N THR A 236 -17.66 -90.83 -29.41
CA THR A 236 -16.61 -91.80 -29.76
C THR A 236 -16.53 -92.92 -28.74
N ALA A 237 -16.60 -92.61 -27.44
CA ALA A 237 -16.62 -93.59 -26.37
C ALA A 237 -17.83 -94.51 -26.48
N ALA A 238 -19.03 -93.97 -26.70
CA ALA A 238 -20.24 -94.75 -26.94
C ALA A 238 -20.12 -95.65 -28.18
N SER A 239 -19.51 -95.14 -29.26
CA SER A 239 -19.24 -95.94 -30.46
C SER A 239 -18.25 -97.07 -30.19
N MET A 240 -17.24 -96.83 -29.36
CA MET A 240 -16.27 -97.85 -28.93
C MET A 240 -16.92 -98.91 -28.03
N GLU A 241 -17.85 -98.55 -27.16
CA GLU A 241 -18.66 -99.52 -26.39
C GLU A 241 -19.49 -100.40 -27.32
N GLN A 242 -20.17 -99.80 -28.31
CA GLN A 242 -20.98 -100.53 -29.28
C GLN A 242 -20.13 -101.44 -30.18
N LEU A 243 -18.95 -100.98 -30.62
CA LEU A 243 -17.97 -101.79 -31.33
C LEU A 243 -17.46 -102.95 -30.45
N THR A 244 -17.12 -102.68 -29.19
CA THR A 244 -16.68 -103.72 -28.25
C THR A 244 -17.76 -104.78 -28.05
N ALA A 245 -19.03 -104.38 -27.91
CA ALA A 245 -20.16 -105.30 -27.83
C ALA A 245 -20.30 -106.15 -29.10
N THR A 246 -20.14 -105.53 -30.28
CA THR A 246 -20.21 -106.23 -31.57
C THR A 246 -19.04 -107.21 -31.75
N VAL A 247 -17.82 -106.83 -31.36
CA VAL A 247 -16.64 -107.70 -31.39
C VAL A 247 -16.82 -108.89 -30.44
N LYS A 248 -17.34 -108.65 -29.23
CA LYS A 248 -17.69 -109.71 -28.29
C LYS A 248 -18.73 -110.67 -28.88
N GLN A 249 -19.79 -110.14 -29.47
CA GLN A 249 -20.81 -110.95 -30.15
C GLN A 249 -20.22 -111.75 -31.33
N ASN A 250 -19.31 -111.16 -32.12
CA ASN A 250 -18.61 -111.86 -33.21
C ASN A 250 -17.70 -112.98 -32.68
N ALA A 251 -17.00 -112.75 -31.57
CA ALA A 251 -16.17 -113.76 -30.92
C ALA A 251 -17.04 -114.92 -30.39
N ASP A 252 -18.16 -114.62 -29.73
CA ASP A 252 -19.12 -115.63 -29.27
C ASP A 252 -19.69 -116.43 -30.46
N ASN A 253 -20.10 -115.75 -31.54
CA ASN A 253 -20.57 -116.38 -32.77
C ASN A 253 -19.52 -117.29 -33.42
N ALA A 254 -18.26 -116.84 -33.49
CA ALA A 254 -17.16 -117.64 -34.02
C ALA A 254 -16.90 -118.87 -33.15
N HIS A 255 -16.96 -118.73 -31.82
CA HIS A 255 -16.84 -119.84 -30.88
C HIS A 255 -18.00 -120.84 -31.03
N HIS A 256 -19.24 -120.34 -31.20
CA HIS A 256 -20.41 -121.16 -31.49
C HIS A 256 -20.27 -121.91 -32.82
N ALA A 257 -19.85 -121.23 -33.89
CA ALA A 257 -19.63 -121.83 -35.20
C ALA A 257 -18.51 -122.89 -35.17
N SER A 258 -17.41 -122.61 -34.48
CA SER A 258 -16.32 -123.58 -34.26
C SER A 258 -16.82 -124.83 -33.54
N LYS A 259 -17.66 -124.67 -32.50
CA LYS A 259 -18.25 -125.80 -31.78
C LYS A 259 -19.18 -126.62 -32.69
N LEU A 260 -20.02 -125.96 -33.47
CA LEU A 260 -20.93 -126.62 -34.41
C LEU A 260 -20.16 -127.39 -35.51
N ALA A 261 -19.09 -126.80 -36.05
CA ALA A 261 -18.21 -127.44 -37.01
C ALA A 261 -17.51 -128.67 -36.42
N GLN A 262 -17.09 -128.60 -35.15
CA GLN A 262 -16.51 -129.73 -34.43
C GLN A 262 -17.54 -130.85 -34.21
N GLU A 263 -18.76 -130.52 -33.77
CA GLU A 263 -19.87 -131.49 -33.65
C GLU A 263 -20.23 -132.15 -34.99
N ALA A 264 -20.26 -131.38 -36.08
CA ALA A 264 -20.50 -131.90 -37.42
C ALA A 264 -19.36 -132.82 -37.89
N SER A 265 -18.10 -132.46 -37.63
CA SER A 265 -16.94 -133.29 -37.93
C SER A 265 -16.95 -134.60 -37.14
N ILE A 266 -17.36 -134.58 -35.87
CA ILE A 266 -17.53 -135.79 -35.04
C ILE A 266 -18.62 -136.70 -35.65
N LYS A 267 -19.80 -136.14 -35.96
CA LYS A 267 -20.88 -136.90 -36.63
C LYS A 267 -20.47 -137.48 -37.98
N ALA A 268 -19.71 -136.74 -38.79
CA ALA A 268 -19.20 -137.22 -40.07
C ALA A 268 -18.17 -138.35 -39.89
N SER A 269 -17.32 -138.27 -38.87
CA SER A 269 -16.39 -139.33 -38.48
C SER A 269 -17.14 -140.58 -38.02
N ASP A 270 -18.16 -140.44 -37.16
CA ASP A 270 -18.98 -141.55 -36.67
C ASP A 270 -19.79 -142.21 -37.79
N GLY A 271 -20.33 -141.42 -38.73
CA GLY A 271 -21.04 -141.92 -39.91
C GLY A 271 -20.14 -142.57 -40.97
N GLY A 272 -18.82 -142.35 -40.92
CA GLY A 272 -17.84 -143.03 -41.77
C GLY A 272 -17.38 -144.39 -41.22
N GLN A 273 -17.81 -144.77 -40.02
CA GLN A 273 -17.49 -146.06 -39.37
C GLN A 273 -18.61 -147.11 -39.50
N THR A 274 -19.65 -146.84 -40.30
CA THR A 274 -20.75 -147.77 -40.63
C THR A 274 -20.75 -148.09 -42.11
#